data_AF-A0A9P1JF74-F1
#
_entry.id   AF-A0A9P1JF74-F1
#
_cell.length_a   1.000
_cell.length_b   1.000
_cell.length_c   1.000
_cell.angle_alpha   90.00
_cell.angle_beta   90.00
_cell.angle_gamma   90.00
#
_symmetry.space_group_name_H-M   'P 1'
#
loop_
_entity.id
_entity.type
_entity.pdbx_description
1 polymer ?
#
loop_
_entity_poly.entity_id
_entity_poly.type
_entity_poly.pdbx_seq_one_letter_code
_entity_poly.pdbx_strand_id
1 'polypeptide(L)'
;MNIFGKKKETDAVQLGKYPVEVAKLTPAKWKQLFLALDKIPSLILQVISAPKTAFYPYLVNAIDIGLDEIVEITALLSGVEAEYIREEVGTDEIIEYLTLTVKKNRLDSQAKNVKSLLPKLEK
;
A
#
# COMPACT_ATOMS: atom_id res chain seq x y z
N MET A 1 40.78 -5.71 12.75
CA MET A 1 39.62 -6.51 13.18
C MET A 1 38.44 -5.56 13.27
N ASN A 2 37.59 -5.49 12.23
CA ASN A 2 36.49 -4.53 12.19
C ASN A 2 35.19 -5.24 12.58
N ILE A 3 34.71 -4.93 13.77
CA ILE A 3 33.58 -5.54 14.45
C ILE A 3 32.34 -4.69 14.17
N PHE A 4 31.90 -4.69 12.92
CA PHE A 4 30.56 -4.18 12.58
C PHE A 4 29.77 -5.33 12.00
N GLY A 5 29.25 -6.17 12.90
CA GLY A 5 28.08 -6.98 12.57
C GLY A 5 26.98 -5.99 12.19
N LYS A 6 26.75 -5.79 10.90
CA LYS A 6 25.49 -5.21 10.42
C LYS A 6 24.40 -6.03 11.08
N LYS A 7 23.68 -5.42 12.03
CA LYS A 7 22.39 -5.93 12.48
C LYS A 7 21.62 -6.17 11.18
N LYS A 8 21.32 -7.43 10.88
CA LYS A 8 20.36 -7.76 9.83
C LYS A 8 19.07 -7.18 10.38
N GLU A 9 18.74 -5.93 10.03
CA GLU A 9 17.40 -5.39 10.21
C GLU A 9 16.50 -6.46 9.60
N THR A 10 15.84 -7.24 10.45
CA THR A 10 14.95 -8.26 9.98
C THR A 10 13.87 -7.49 9.25
N ASP A 11 13.86 -7.61 7.93
CA ASP A 11 12.86 -7.04 7.03
C ASP A 11 11.47 -7.68 7.27
N ALA A 12 11.20 -8.19 8.47
CA ALA A 12 10.03 -8.95 8.84
C ALA A 12 9.22 -8.17 9.88
N VAL A 13 7.93 -8.06 9.63
CA VAL A 13 6.95 -7.52 10.59
C VAL A 13 5.89 -8.57 10.88
N GLN A 14 5.07 -8.33 11.90
CA GLN A 14 3.93 -9.19 12.19
C GLN A 14 2.69 -8.63 11.49
N LEU A 15 1.90 -9.54 10.94
CA LEU A 15 0.49 -9.29 10.62
C LEU A 15 -0.30 -10.31 11.44
N GLY A 16 -0.78 -9.89 12.61
CA GLY A 16 -1.37 -10.80 13.59
C GLY A 16 -0.37 -11.87 14.02
N LYS A 17 -0.66 -13.14 13.75
CA LYS A 17 0.23 -14.27 14.08
C LYS A 17 1.27 -14.60 13.01
N TYR A 18 1.20 -13.97 11.83
CA TYR A 18 2.08 -14.28 10.71
C TYR A 18 3.28 -13.35 10.65
N PRO A 19 4.52 -13.86 10.79
CA PRO A 19 5.69 -13.09 10.43
C PRO A 19 5.76 -12.99 8.91
N VAL A 20 5.82 -11.76 8.39
CA VAL A 20 5.84 -11.49 6.95
C VAL A 20 7.07 -10.69 6.56
N GLU A 21 7.71 -11.07 5.46
CA GLU A 21 8.81 -10.28 4.90
C GLU A 21 8.29 -9.12 4.06
N VAL A 22 8.88 -7.94 4.28
CA VAL A 22 8.73 -6.77 3.43
C VAL A 22 9.52 -7.03 2.14
N ALA A 23 8.82 -7.46 1.09
CA ALA A 23 9.45 -7.87 -0.17
C ALA A 23 9.78 -6.67 -1.08
N LYS A 24 10.73 -6.86 -2.00
CA LYS A 24 10.93 -5.95 -3.13
C LYS A 24 9.78 -6.09 -4.13
N LEU A 25 9.30 -4.96 -4.64
CA LEU A 25 8.33 -4.90 -5.73
C LEU A 25 9.05 -5.13 -7.06
N THR A 26 9.11 -6.39 -7.46
CA THR A 26 9.57 -6.79 -8.79
C THR A 26 8.53 -6.35 -9.84
N PRO A 27 8.90 -6.29 -11.14
CA PRO A 27 7.93 -6.01 -12.20
C PRO A 27 6.71 -6.94 -12.17
N ALA A 28 6.88 -8.20 -11.75
CA ALA A 28 5.78 -9.15 -11.58
C ALA A 28 4.81 -8.74 -10.44
N LYS A 29 5.34 -8.37 -9.26
CA LYS A 29 4.52 -7.87 -8.15
C LYS A 29 3.84 -6.55 -8.48
N TRP A 30 4.52 -5.67 -9.23
CA TRP A 30 3.91 -4.45 -9.76
C TRP A 30 2.74 -4.74 -10.68
N LYS A 31 2.90 -5.68 -11.62
CA LYS A 31 1.81 -6.08 -12.52
C LYS A 31 0.61 -6.62 -11.72
N GLN A 32 0.86 -7.44 -10.70
CA GLN A 32 -0.20 -7.97 -9.83
C GLN A 32 -0.91 -6.86 -9.04
N LEU A 33 -0.18 -5.90 -8.46
CA LEU A 33 -0.77 -4.73 -7.82
C LEU A 33 -1.64 -3.93 -8.80
N PHE A 34 -1.13 -3.61 -10.00
CA PHE A 34 -1.91 -2.83 -10.97
C PHE A 34 -3.18 -3.55 -11.45
N LEU A 35 -3.18 -4.88 -11.49
CA LEU A 35 -4.36 -5.68 -11.79
C LEU A 35 -5.36 -5.73 -10.62
N ALA A 36 -4.89 -5.58 -9.38
CA ALA A 36 -5.74 -5.56 -8.20
C ALA A 36 -6.36 -4.16 -7.93
N LEU A 37 -5.71 -3.10 -8.39
CA LEU A 37 -6.05 -1.70 -8.08
C LEU A 37 -7.06 -1.04 -9.03
N ASP A 38 -7.97 -1.80 -9.63
CA ASP A 38 -9.00 -1.27 -10.56
C ASP A 38 -9.89 -0.18 -9.93
N LYS A 39 -10.02 -0.17 -8.59
CA LYS A 39 -11.00 0.65 -7.87
C LYS A 39 -10.41 1.94 -7.26
N ILE A 40 -9.13 2.00 -6.86
CA ILE A 40 -8.51 3.18 -6.22
C ILE A 40 -8.71 4.48 -7.02
N PRO A 41 -8.41 4.53 -8.34
CA PRO A 41 -8.61 5.76 -9.10
C PRO A 41 -10.08 6.20 -9.13
N SER A 42 -11.00 5.24 -9.17
CA SER A 42 -12.44 5.52 -9.20
C SER A 42 -12.95 6.07 -7.85
N LEU A 43 -12.43 5.57 -6.73
CA LEU A 43 -12.84 5.98 -5.39
C LEU A 43 -12.37 7.39 -5.06
N ILE A 44 -11.13 7.72 -5.41
CA ILE A 44 -10.60 9.08 -5.27
C ILE A 44 -11.46 10.06 -6.09
N LEU A 45 -11.84 9.69 -7.32
CA LEU A 45 -12.71 10.51 -8.15
C LEU A 45 -14.13 10.66 -7.56
N GLN A 46 -14.68 9.60 -6.97
CA GLN A 46 -16.01 9.62 -6.33
C GLN A 46 -16.04 10.55 -5.11
N VAL A 47 -15.01 10.52 -4.26
CA VAL A 47 -14.92 11.39 -3.08
C VAL A 47 -14.79 12.87 -3.49
N ILE A 48 -13.94 13.16 -4.46
CA ILE A 48 -13.70 14.54 -4.92
C ILE A 48 -14.92 15.09 -5.68
N SER A 49 -15.70 14.22 -6.33
CA SER A 49 -16.90 14.60 -7.09
C SER A 49 -18.18 14.58 -6.26
N ALA A 50 -18.12 14.23 -4.97
CA ALA A 50 -19.30 14.11 -4.12
C ALA A 50 -19.95 15.48 -3.83
N PRO A 51 -21.29 15.61 -3.94
CA PRO A 51 -22.01 16.80 -3.49
C PRO A 51 -21.77 17.07 -2.00
N LYS A 52 -21.63 18.34 -1.60
CA LYS A 52 -21.32 18.72 -0.20
C LYS A 52 -22.30 18.16 0.84
N THR A 53 -23.55 17.94 0.46
CA THR A 53 -24.61 17.37 1.32
C THR A 53 -24.50 15.84 1.49
N ALA A 54 -23.73 15.16 0.64
CA ALA A 54 -23.51 13.72 0.66
C ALA A 54 -22.03 13.36 0.96
N PHE A 55 -21.18 14.34 1.25
CA PHE A 55 -19.74 14.15 1.46
C PHE A 55 -19.42 13.11 2.54
N TYR A 56 -20.10 13.14 3.69
CA TYR A 56 -19.83 12.20 4.80
C TYR A 56 -20.19 10.74 4.46
N PRO A 57 -21.37 10.43 3.89
CA PRO A 57 -21.65 9.08 3.38
C PRO A 57 -20.64 8.58 2.32
N TYR A 58 -20.21 9.44 1.39
CA TYR A 58 -19.19 9.08 0.40
C TYR A 58 -17.81 8.88 1.03
N LEU A 59 -17.46 9.68 2.03
CA LEU A 59 -16.21 9.55 2.79
C LEU A 59 -16.20 8.26 3.59
N VAL A 60 -17.29 7.91 4.28
CA VAL A 60 -17.41 6.67 5.03
C VAL A 60 -17.33 5.46 4.10
N ASN A 61 -18.03 5.50 2.96
CA ASN A 61 -17.97 4.44 1.96
C ASN A 61 -16.56 4.33 1.32
N ALA A 62 -15.88 5.45 1.08
CA ALA A 62 -14.51 5.44 0.60
C ALA A 62 -13.49 4.95 1.64
N ILE A 63 -13.77 5.16 2.93
CA ILE A 63 -12.98 4.56 4.02
C ILE A 63 -13.25 3.06 4.09
N ASP A 64 -14.49 2.62 3.96
CA ASP A 64 -14.91 1.21 3.98
C ASP A 64 -14.30 0.44 2.80
N ILE A 65 -14.48 0.96 1.57
CA ILE A 65 -13.86 0.39 0.36
C ILE A 65 -12.33 0.55 0.41
N GLY A 66 -11.82 1.66 0.96
CA GLY A 66 -10.39 1.90 1.10
C GLY A 66 -9.72 0.94 2.08
N LEU A 67 -10.43 0.47 3.10
CA LEU A 67 -9.96 -0.57 4.02
C LEU A 67 -9.91 -1.92 3.35
N ASP A 68 -10.94 -2.31 2.59
CA ASP A 68 -10.92 -3.55 1.80
C ASP A 68 -9.77 -3.54 0.77
N GLU A 69 -9.51 -2.43 0.10
CA GLU A 69 -8.37 -2.31 -0.81
C GLU A 69 -7.03 -2.41 -0.09
N ILE A 70 -6.90 -1.79 1.08
CA ILE A 70 -5.70 -1.87 1.91
C ILE A 70 -5.46 -3.33 2.35
N VAL A 71 -6.52 -4.07 2.68
CA VAL A 71 -6.47 -5.50 2.99
C VAL A 71 -5.97 -6.29 1.77
N GLU A 72 -6.56 -6.11 0.59
CA GLU A 72 -6.17 -6.81 -0.64
C GLU A 72 -4.72 -6.51 -1.06
N ILE A 73 -4.29 -5.24 -0.96
CA ILE A 73 -2.90 -4.85 -1.23
C ILE A 73 -1.96 -5.53 -0.25
N THR A 74 -2.30 -5.52 1.04
CA THR A 74 -1.49 -6.18 2.07
C THR A 74 -1.42 -7.68 1.84
N ALA A 75 -2.53 -8.32 1.49
CA ALA A 75 -2.60 -9.74 1.16
C ALA A 75 -1.67 -10.10 0.00
N LEU A 76 -1.79 -9.38 -1.11
CA LEU A 76 -0.99 -9.60 -2.32
C LEU A 76 0.52 -9.41 -2.07
N LEU A 77 0.87 -8.42 -1.25
CA LEU A 77 2.26 -8.08 -0.97
C LEU A 77 2.91 -9.04 0.03
N SER A 78 2.17 -9.39 1.09
CA SER A 78 2.65 -10.22 2.20
C SER A 78 2.54 -11.71 1.91
N GLY A 79 1.63 -12.11 1.01
CA GLY A 79 1.27 -13.51 0.76
C GLY A 79 0.35 -14.11 1.82
N VAL A 80 -0.18 -13.30 2.73
CA VAL A 80 -1.20 -13.71 3.72
C VAL A 80 -2.58 -13.58 3.09
N GLU A 81 -3.49 -14.51 3.41
CA GLU A 81 -4.86 -14.50 2.89
C GLU A 81 -5.62 -13.23 3.31
N ALA A 82 -6.36 -12.64 2.36
CA ALA A 82 -7.08 -11.39 2.58
C ALA A 82 -8.12 -11.49 3.71
N GLU A 83 -8.84 -12.61 3.81
CA GLU A 83 -9.83 -12.82 4.88
C GLU A 83 -9.18 -12.81 6.26
N TYR A 84 -8.02 -13.45 6.40
CA TYR A 84 -7.28 -13.41 7.66
C TYR A 84 -6.85 -11.99 8.02
N ILE A 85 -6.35 -11.22 7.04
CA ILE A 85 -5.97 -9.82 7.28
C ILE A 85 -7.18 -9.00 7.72
N ARG A 86 -8.36 -9.24 7.14
CA ARG A 86 -9.59 -8.53 7.49
C ARG A 86 -10.05 -8.81 8.93
N GLU A 87 -9.98 -10.06 9.37
CA GLU A 87 -10.55 -10.49 10.64
C GLU A 87 -9.56 -10.40 11.82
N GLU A 88 -8.27 -10.56 11.57
CA GLU A 88 -7.29 -10.89 12.62
C GLU A 88 -6.07 -9.95 12.67
N VAL A 89 -5.98 -8.97 11.77
CA VAL A 89 -4.81 -8.07 11.70
C VAL A 89 -5.21 -6.64 12.04
N GLY A 90 -4.45 -6.01 12.93
CA GLY A 90 -4.65 -4.62 13.32
C GLY A 90 -4.36 -3.66 12.17
N THR A 91 -5.14 -2.59 12.08
CA THR A 91 -4.92 -1.54 11.06
C THR A 91 -3.53 -0.90 11.20
N ASP A 92 -3.00 -0.78 12.42
CA ASP A 92 -1.66 -0.27 12.67
C ASP A 92 -0.56 -1.18 12.10
N GLU A 93 -0.69 -2.51 12.21
CA GLU A 93 0.21 -3.49 11.62
C GLU A 93 0.22 -3.40 10.09
N ILE A 94 -0.96 -3.26 9.49
CA ILE A 94 -1.11 -3.07 8.04
C ILE A 94 -0.40 -1.79 7.59
N ILE A 95 -0.62 -0.67 8.29
CA ILE A 95 0.01 0.62 7.97
C ILE A 95 1.54 0.55 8.14
N GLU A 96 2.04 -0.16 9.16
CA GLU A 96 3.47 -0.39 9.34
C GLU A 96 4.06 -1.18 8.17
N TYR A 97 3.44 -2.30 7.81
CA TYR A 97 3.87 -3.14 6.69
C TYR A 97 3.94 -2.37 5.37
N LEU A 98 2.90 -1.61 5.04
CA LEU A 98 2.84 -0.80 3.83
C LEU A 98 3.87 0.33 3.84
N THR A 99 4.06 0.99 4.99
CA THR A 99 5.08 2.04 5.15
C THR A 99 6.49 1.50 4.92
N LEU A 100 6.81 0.34 5.50
CA LEU A 100 8.10 -0.31 5.29
C LEU A 100 8.26 -0.78 3.83
N THR A 101 7.19 -1.26 3.21
CA THR A 101 7.19 -1.63 1.78
C THR A 101 7.51 -0.43 0.89
N VAL A 102 6.90 0.73 1.15
CA VAL A 102 7.18 2.00 0.45
C VAL A 102 8.64 2.39 0.62
N LYS A 103 9.16 2.38 1.86
CA LYS A 103 10.55 2.74 2.18
C LYS A 103 11.54 1.81 1.50
N LYS A 104 11.36 0.50 1.63
CA LYS A 104 12.25 -0.51 1.05
C LYS A 104 12.31 -0.41 -0.48
N ASN A 105 11.20 -0.07 -1.12
CA ASN A 105 11.12 0.07 -2.57
C ASN A 105 11.42 1.50 -3.06
N ARG A 106 11.66 2.45 -2.15
CA ARG A 106 11.97 3.85 -2.46
C ARG A 106 10.93 4.49 -3.39
N LEU A 107 9.66 4.14 -3.19
CA LEU A 107 8.58 4.50 -4.12
C LEU A 107 8.38 6.02 -4.24
N ASP A 108 8.64 6.75 -3.17
CA ASP A 108 8.69 8.20 -3.13
C ASP A 108 9.69 8.78 -4.15
N SER A 109 10.89 8.19 -4.23
CA SER A 109 11.93 8.62 -5.16
C SER A 109 11.63 8.17 -6.60
N GLN A 110 11.05 6.98 -6.78
CA GLN A 110 10.63 6.49 -8.08
C GLN A 110 9.50 7.34 -8.67
N ALA A 111 8.51 7.71 -7.87
CA ALA A 111 7.41 8.58 -8.29
C ALA A 111 7.92 9.97 -8.72
N LYS A 112 8.88 10.55 -8.00
CA LYS A 112 9.54 11.81 -8.39
C LYS A 112 10.27 11.68 -9.73
N ASN A 113 11.01 10.58 -9.93
CA ASN A 113 11.73 10.31 -11.17
C ASN A 113 10.77 10.13 -12.35
N VAL A 114 9.72 9.32 -12.19
CA VAL A 114 8.70 9.12 -13.22
C VAL A 114 7.98 10.43 -13.53
N LYS A 115 7.61 11.23 -12.52
CA LYS A 115 6.99 12.56 -12.72
C LYS A 115 7.91 13.51 -13.49
N SER A 116 9.24 13.44 -13.27
CA SER A 116 10.20 14.28 -13.98
C SER A 116 10.34 13.91 -15.47
N LEU A 117 9.95 12.69 -15.85
CA LEU A 117 9.95 12.20 -17.23
C LEU A 117 8.65 12.53 -17.98
N LEU A 118 7.59 12.94 -17.27
CA LEU A 118 6.35 13.37 -17.90
C LEU A 118 6.54 14.75 -18.55
N PRO A 119 5.99 15.00 -19.76
CA PRO A 119 6.00 16.33 -20.35
C PRO A 119 5.41 17.32 -19.36
N LYS A 120 6.08 18.45 -19.15
CA LYS A 120 5.47 19.56 -18.40
C LYS A 120 4.25 19.97 -19.21
N LEU A 121 3.05 19.88 -18.61
CA LEU A 121 1.88 20.51 -19.20
C LEU A 121 2.18 22.01 -19.25
N GLU A 122 2.51 22.52 -20.45
CA GLU A 122 2.60 23.94 -20.68
C GLU A 122 1.21 24.55 -20.40
N LYS A 123 1.19 25.61 -19.60
CA LYS A 123 -0.02 26.33 -19.21
C LYS A 123 -0.58 27.13 -20.37
#